data_AF-A0A2K8MMM5-F1
#
_entry.id   AF-A0A2K8MMM5-F1
#
_cell.length_a   1.000
_cell.length_b   1.000
_cell.length_c   1.000
_cell.angle_alpha   90.00
_cell.angle_beta   90.00
_cell.angle_gamma   90.00
#
_symmetry.space_group_name_H-M   'P 1'
#
loop_
_entity.id
_entity.type
_entity.pdbx_description
1 polymer ?
#
loop_
_entity_poly.entity_id
_entity_poly.type
_entity_poly.pdbx_seq_one_letter_code
_entity_poly.pdbx_strand_id
1 'polypeptide(L)'
;MTRPFKIAVAGTHSTGKSTFVAALLSALAEAGLAAEGVHDSAADAMSLGFPILANHSFESTAWLMSQAIRLETEASLRADVIVIDRPVPDALGYMRAALRHQSRKLEPGRLERLEEICRTWVGEYDLIFVTVLDEQVPIGPGRPDNEAFRRLAARCVADVFEEMAPSAIPLRNGEVGAAVATCMAAVRRHASR
;
A
#
# COMPACT_ATOMS: atom_id res chain seq x y z
N MET A 1 -25.69 -0.62 8.05
CA MET A 1 -24.34 -0.79 8.62
C MET A 1 -23.48 0.33 8.05
N THR A 2 -22.72 1.03 8.89
CA THR A 2 -21.77 2.06 8.45
C THR A 2 -20.58 1.40 7.77
N ARG A 3 -20.07 2.03 6.70
CA ARG A 3 -18.85 1.58 6.01
C ARG A 3 -17.67 1.57 7.01
N PRO A 4 -16.83 0.51 7.05
CA PRO A 4 -15.61 0.50 7.83
C PRO A 4 -14.66 1.64 7.45
N PHE A 5 -13.93 2.17 8.43
CA PHE A 5 -12.90 3.17 8.16
C PHE A 5 -11.66 2.49 7.57
N LYS A 6 -11.24 2.89 6.36
CA LYS A 6 -10.13 2.26 5.64
C LYS A 6 -8.88 3.13 5.71
N ILE A 7 -7.79 2.57 6.26
CA ILE A 7 -6.49 3.22 6.39
C ILE A 7 -5.49 2.52 5.48
N ALA A 8 -5.08 3.17 4.41
CA ALA A 8 -4.11 2.67 3.44
C ALA A 8 -2.68 3.04 3.82
N VAL A 9 -1.75 2.09 3.71
CA VAL A 9 -0.32 2.27 4.00
C VAL A 9 0.50 1.75 2.83
N ALA A 10 1.08 2.68 2.06
CA ALA A 10 1.84 2.40 0.85
C ALA A 10 3.35 2.62 1.02
N GLY A 11 4.14 2.05 0.10
CA GLY A 11 5.57 2.30 -0.05
C GLY A 11 6.42 1.05 -0.18
N THR A 12 7.74 1.21 -0.26
CA THR A 12 8.67 0.10 -0.55
C THR A 12 9.10 -0.71 0.66
N HIS A 13 9.76 -1.86 0.43
CA HIS A 13 10.25 -2.70 1.53
C HIS A 13 11.21 -1.94 2.47
N SER A 14 11.18 -2.29 3.75
CA SER A 14 12.07 -1.78 4.81
C SER A 14 11.97 -0.28 5.07
N THR A 15 10.76 0.26 5.11
CA THR A 15 10.46 1.67 5.43
C THR A 15 9.63 1.84 6.71
N GLY A 16 9.60 0.83 7.58
CA GLY A 16 8.84 0.88 8.84
C GLY A 16 7.34 0.57 8.73
N LYS A 17 6.82 0.22 7.54
CA LYS A 17 5.38 -0.12 7.35
C LYS A 17 4.87 -1.16 8.33
N SER A 18 5.50 -2.32 8.40
CA SER A 18 5.04 -3.41 9.27
C SER A 18 5.04 -3.00 10.74
N THR A 19 6.01 -2.17 11.15
CA THR A 19 6.05 -1.58 12.49
C THR A 19 4.86 -0.64 12.73
N PHE A 20 4.56 0.25 11.78
CA PHE A 20 3.42 1.16 11.87
C PHE A 20 2.09 0.41 11.87
N VAL A 21 1.89 -0.54 10.95
CA VAL A 21 0.68 -1.36 10.86
C VAL A 21 0.46 -2.14 12.16
N ALA A 22 1.49 -2.77 12.70
CA ALA A 22 1.39 -3.50 13.98
C ALA A 22 1.04 -2.56 15.15
N ALA A 23 1.69 -1.40 15.24
CA ALA A 23 1.40 -0.40 16.28
C ALA A 23 -0.04 0.13 16.19
N LEU A 24 -0.52 0.40 14.96
CA LEU A 24 -1.87 0.88 14.73
C LEU A 24 -2.92 -0.17 15.08
N LEU A 25 -2.73 -1.43 14.66
CA LEU A 25 -3.63 -2.53 15.02
C LEU A 25 -3.71 -2.74 16.53
N SER A 26 -2.58 -2.66 17.25
CA SER A 26 -2.56 -2.71 18.72
C SER A 26 -3.38 -1.57 19.33
N ALA A 27 -3.15 -0.33 18.88
CA ALA A 27 -3.86 0.83 19.41
C ALA A 27 -5.37 0.80 19.14
N LEU A 28 -5.80 0.26 17.99
CA LEU A 28 -7.21 0.08 17.67
C LEU A 28 -7.86 -1.00 18.54
N ALA A 29 -7.17 -2.12 18.75
CA ALA A 29 -7.63 -3.19 19.63
C ALA A 29 -7.74 -2.74 21.09
N GLU A 30 -6.76 -1.99 21.60
CA GLU A 30 -6.79 -1.37 22.93
C GLU A 30 -7.97 -0.39 23.09
N ALA A 31 -8.42 0.23 22.00
CA ALA A 31 -9.60 1.08 21.97
C ALA A 31 -10.93 0.32 21.81
N GLY A 32 -10.90 -1.02 21.75
CA GLY A 32 -12.07 -1.88 21.65
C GLY A 32 -12.71 -1.93 20.26
N LEU A 33 -11.99 -1.54 19.20
CA LEU A 33 -12.47 -1.58 17.82
C LEU A 33 -12.12 -2.92 17.17
N ALA A 34 -13.03 -3.47 16.37
CA ALA A 34 -12.74 -4.62 15.51
C ALA A 34 -11.87 -4.16 14.34
N ALA A 35 -10.54 -4.22 14.51
CA ALA A 35 -9.59 -3.85 13.48
C ALA A 35 -9.03 -5.07 12.75
N GLU A 36 -8.98 -5.00 11.42
CA GLU A 36 -8.38 -6.04 10.59
C GLU A 36 -7.25 -5.50 9.73
N GLY A 37 -6.11 -6.19 9.77
CA GLY A 37 -4.98 -5.94 8.88
C GLY A 37 -5.12 -6.74 7.60
N VAL A 38 -5.19 -6.05 6.47
CA VAL A 38 -5.11 -6.66 5.14
C VAL A 38 -3.70 -6.43 4.61
N HIS A 39 -3.03 -7.49 4.21
CA HIS A 39 -1.71 -7.43 3.59
C HIS A 39 -1.78 -8.07 2.22
N ASP A 40 -1.40 -7.33 1.18
CA ASP A 40 -1.25 -7.93 -0.15
C ASP A 40 0.01 -8.78 -0.20
N SER A 41 -0.19 -10.05 -0.54
CA SER A 41 0.84 -11.06 -0.53
C SER A 41 1.42 -11.19 -1.93
N ALA A 42 2.45 -10.40 -2.21
CA ALA A 42 3.34 -10.66 -3.36
C ALA A 42 3.88 -12.12 -3.33
N ALA A 43 3.92 -12.75 -2.15
CA ALA A 43 4.23 -14.17 -2.00
C ALA A 43 3.17 -15.10 -2.61
N ASP A 44 1.89 -14.77 -2.48
CA ASP A 44 0.79 -15.53 -3.10
C ASP A 44 0.88 -15.41 -4.62
N ALA A 45 1.11 -14.19 -5.13
CA ALA A 45 1.34 -13.98 -6.56
C ALA A 45 2.51 -14.83 -7.08
N MET A 46 3.65 -14.83 -6.38
CA MET A 46 4.79 -15.67 -6.72
C MET A 46 4.46 -17.16 -6.71
N SER A 47 3.69 -17.62 -5.71
CA SER A 47 3.30 -19.03 -5.59
C SER A 47 2.46 -19.52 -6.78
N LEU A 48 1.71 -18.61 -7.41
CA LEU A 48 0.93 -18.85 -8.62
C LEU A 48 1.75 -18.70 -9.91
N GLY A 49 3.03 -18.35 -9.81
CA GLY A 49 3.93 -18.15 -10.95
C GLY A 49 3.90 -16.75 -11.55
N PHE A 50 3.25 -15.78 -10.91
CA PHE A 50 3.26 -14.39 -11.40
C PHE A 50 4.62 -13.73 -11.16
N PRO A 51 5.17 -13.01 -12.15
CA PRO A 51 6.40 -12.27 -11.96
C PRO A 51 6.15 -10.99 -11.15
N ILE A 52 6.96 -10.74 -10.13
CA ILE A 52 6.85 -9.58 -9.23
C ILE A 52 8.12 -8.72 -9.25
N LEU A 53 8.12 -7.63 -8.47
CA LEU A 53 9.24 -6.68 -8.34
C LEU A 53 9.71 -6.14 -9.70
N ALA A 54 11.00 -6.29 -10.01
CA ALA A 54 11.58 -5.81 -11.26
C ALA A 54 10.90 -6.39 -12.51
N ASN A 55 10.19 -7.51 -12.38
CA ASN A 55 9.58 -8.26 -13.48
C ASN A 55 8.05 -8.12 -13.56
N HIS A 56 7.42 -7.16 -12.85
CA HIS A 56 5.96 -6.99 -12.90
C HIS A 56 5.38 -7.02 -14.32
N SER A 57 4.44 -7.90 -14.59
CA SER A 57 3.66 -7.96 -15.83
C SER A 57 2.33 -7.24 -15.64
N PHE A 58 1.57 -6.99 -16.71
CA PHE A 58 0.23 -6.43 -16.54
C PHE A 58 -0.63 -7.37 -15.72
N GLU A 59 -0.54 -8.66 -16.01
CA GLU A 59 -1.31 -9.73 -15.40
C GLU A 59 -1.01 -9.82 -13.91
N SER A 60 0.27 -9.77 -13.52
CA SER A 60 0.64 -9.80 -12.10
C SER A 60 0.22 -8.54 -11.36
N THR A 61 0.30 -7.36 -11.99
CA THR A 61 -0.20 -6.12 -11.39
C THR A 61 -1.72 -6.12 -11.25
N ALA A 62 -2.46 -6.53 -12.28
CA ALA A 62 -3.91 -6.64 -12.23
C ALA A 62 -4.36 -7.66 -11.17
N TRP A 63 -3.65 -8.77 -11.05
CA TRP A 63 -3.90 -9.77 -10.01
C TRP A 63 -3.73 -9.18 -8.61
N LEU A 64 -2.61 -8.52 -8.33
CA LEU A 64 -2.34 -7.88 -7.02
C LEU A 64 -3.41 -6.83 -6.68
N MET A 65 -3.78 -5.98 -7.64
CA MET A 65 -4.88 -5.02 -7.46
C MET A 65 -6.20 -5.72 -7.14
N SER A 66 -6.54 -6.79 -7.86
CA SER A 66 -7.77 -7.54 -7.61
C SER A 66 -7.77 -8.27 -6.26
N GLN A 67 -6.61 -8.76 -5.83
CA GLN A 67 -6.42 -9.43 -4.55
C GLN A 67 -6.59 -8.45 -3.39
N ALA A 68 -5.98 -7.26 -3.48
CA ALA A 68 -6.17 -6.20 -2.51
C ALA A 68 -7.66 -5.82 -2.38
N ILE A 69 -8.33 -5.56 -3.52
CA ILE A 69 -9.78 -5.27 -3.55
C ILE A 69 -10.61 -6.37 -2.87
N ARG A 70 -10.31 -7.62 -3.18
CA ARG A 70 -11.01 -8.78 -2.59
C ARG A 70 -10.83 -8.82 -1.08
N LEU A 71 -9.60 -8.75 -0.60
CA LEU A 71 -9.28 -8.82 0.84
C LEU A 71 -9.89 -7.64 1.61
N GLU A 72 -9.79 -6.43 1.08
CA GLU A 72 -10.44 -5.23 1.65
C GLU A 72 -11.96 -5.40 1.76
N THR A 73 -12.57 -5.98 0.71
CA THR A 73 -14.02 -6.22 0.66
C THR A 73 -14.45 -7.31 1.64
N GLU A 74 -13.69 -8.39 1.77
CA GLU A 74 -13.97 -9.46 2.73
C GLU A 74 -13.85 -8.99 4.18
N ALA A 75 -12.83 -8.17 4.50
CA ALA A 75 -12.66 -7.57 5.82
C ALA A 75 -13.83 -6.65 6.19
N SER A 76 -14.48 -6.03 5.20
CA SER A 76 -15.61 -5.12 5.44
C SER A 76 -16.85 -5.79 6.05
N LEU A 77 -16.93 -7.11 6.00
CA LEU A 77 -18.02 -7.89 6.60
C LEU A 77 -17.96 -7.94 8.12
N ARG A 78 -16.80 -7.63 8.73
CA ARG A 78 -16.54 -7.88 10.16
C ARG A 78 -15.75 -6.79 10.88
N ALA A 79 -15.03 -5.93 10.16
CA ALA A 79 -14.17 -4.92 10.77
C ALA A 79 -14.87 -3.55 10.88
N ASP A 80 -14.62 -2.85 11.98
CA ASP A 80 -14.91 -1.42 12.13
C ASP A 80 -13.85 -0.57 11.41
N VAL A 81 -12.60 -1.04 11.44
CA VAL A 81 -11.44 -0.38 10.83
C VAL A 81 -10.61 -1.39 10.05
N ILE A 82 -10.25 -1.07 8.81
CA ILE A 82 -9.40 -1.89 7.97
C ILE A 82 -8.07 -1.18 7.78
N VAL A 83 -6.96 -1.82 8.10
CA VAL A 83 -5.60 -1.32 7.87
C VAL A 83 -5.00 -2.08 6.70
N ILE A 84 -4.79 -1.39 5.58
CA ILE A 84 -4.34 -1.97 4.31
C ILE A 84 -2.83 -1.73 4.14
N ASP A 85 -2.02 -2.77 4.24
CA ASP A 85 -0.61 -2.76 3.84
C ASP A 85 -0.52 -3.13 2.35
N ARG A 86 0.01 -2.19 1.55
CA ARG A 86 0.03 -2.24 0.07
C ARG A 86 -1.36 -2.11 -0.56
N PRO A 87 -1.98 -0.92 -0.47
CA PRO A 87 -3.24 -0.62 -1.16
C PRO A 87 -3.11 -0.71 -2.68
N VAL A 88 -4.25 -0.73 -3.39
CA VAL A 88 -4.35 -0.92 -4.85
C VAL A 88 -3.34 -0.08 -5.66
N PRO A 89 -3.12 1.24 -5.40
CA PRO A 89 -2.16 2.03 -6.16
C PRO A 89 -0.68 1.65 -5.93
N ASP A 90 -0.34 0.93 -4.84
CA ASP A 90 1.04 0.46 -4.57
C ASP A 90 1.53 -0.45 -5.70
N ALA A 91 0.68 -1.36 -6.19
CA ALA A 91 1.00 -2.28 -7.28
C ALA A 91 1.29 -1.53 -8.61
N LEU A 92 0.61 -0.42 -8.87
CA LEU A 92 0.89 0.43 -10.03
C LEU A 92 2.27 1.09 -9.93
N GLY A 93 2.67 1.53 -8.73
CA GLY A 93 4.01 2.06 -8.49
C GLY A 93 5.10 1.04 -8.83
N TYR A 94 4.92 -0.22 -8.43
CA TYR A 94 5.84 -1.30 -8.80
C TYR A 94 5.82 -1.63 -10.30
N MET A 95 4.66 -1.59 -10.96
CA MET A 95 4.57 -1.73 -12.42
C MET A 95 5.36 -0.63 -13.13
N ARG A 96 5.13 0.65 -12.79
CA ARG A 96 5.86 1.78 -13.39
C ARG A 96 7.37 1.65 -13.16
N ALA A 97 7.77 1.21 -11.97
CA ALA A 97 9.17 0.94 -11.66
C ALA A 97 9.76 -0.19 -12.53
N ALA A 98 9.03 -1.30 -12.71
CA ALA A 98 9.47 -2.42 -13.53
C ALA A 98 9.61 -2.04 -15.02
N LEU A 99 8.67 -1.25 -15.55
CA LEU A 99 8.74 -0.71 -16.92
C LEU A 99 9.99 0.16 -17.12
N ARG A 100 10.23 1.10 -16.19
CA ARG A 100 11.41 1.99 -16.20
C ARG A 100 12.71 1.20 -16.05
N HIS A 101 12.76 0.23 -15.11
CA HIS A 101 13.96 -0.57 -14.84
C HIS A 101 14.40 -1.41 -16.04
N GLN A 102 13.44 -2.00 -16.75
CA GLN A 102 13.72 -2.86 -17.90
C GLN A 102 13.68 -2.11 -19.24
N SER A 103 13.46 -0.80 -19.23
CA SER A 103 13.27 0.01 -20.45
C SER A 103 12.23 -0.58 -21.42
N ARG A 104 11.18 -1.20 -20.89
CA ARG A 104 10.13 -1.85 -21.68
C ARG A 104 8.83 -1.05 -21.65
N LYS A 105 7.97 -1.33 -22.62
CA LYS A 105 6.62 -0.76 -22.71
C LYS A 105 5.58 -1.88 -22.67
N LEU A 106 4.38 -1.56 -22.20
CA LEU A 106 3.21 -2.43 -22.38
C LEU A 106 2.58 -2.16 -23.76
N GLU A 107 1.75 -3.10 -24.20
CA GLU A 107 0.79 -2.89 -25.27
C GLU A 107 -0.04 -1.61 -25.01
N PRO A 108 -0.41 -0.85 -26.07
CA PRO A 108 -1.22 0.36 -25.93
C PRO A 108 -2.49 0.15 -25.10
N GLY A 109 -2.82 1.10 -24.22
CA GLY A 109 -4.03 1.06 -23.40
C GLY A 109 -3.93 0.15 -22.17
N ARG A 110 -2.89 -0.69 -22.01
CA ARG A 110 -2.80 -1.59 -20.85
C ARG A 110 -2.42 -0.85 -19.57
N LEU A 111 -1.52 0.13 -19.65
CA LEU A 111 -1.15 0.90 -18.47
C LEU A 111 -2.33 1.76 -18.00
N GLU A 112 -3.03 2.38 -18.94
CA GLU A 112 -4.18 3.25 -18.72
C GLU A 112 -5.30 2.51 -17.97
N ARG A 113 -5.56 1.24 -18.32
CA ARG A 113 -6.53 0.40 -17.60
C ARG A 113 -6.16 0.17 -16.13
N LEU A 114 -4.87 -0.03 -15.83
CA LEU A 114 -4.41 -0.17 -14.44
C LEU A 114 -4.55 1.16 -13.69
N GLU A 115 -4.25 2.27 -14.36
CA GLU A 115 -4.40 3.62 -13.80
C GLU A 115 -5.86 3.97 -13.51
N GLU A 116 -6.80 3.56 -14.36
CA GLU A 116 -8.23 3.72 -14.14
C GLU A 116 -8.71 2.97 -12.90
N ILE A 117 -8.28 1.71 -12.71
CA ILE A 117 -8.59 0.94 -11.50
C ILE A 117 -8.12 1.70 -10.26
N CYS A 118 -6.88 2.19 -10.24
CA CYS A 118 -6.36 2.94 -9.10
C CYS A 118 -7.13 4.24 -8.87
N ARG A 119 -7.40 5.01 -9.93
CA ARG A 119 -8.12 6.29 -9.83
C ARG A 119 -9.53 6.13 -9.28
N THR A 120 -10.22 5.05 -9.65
CA THR A 120 -11.55 4.75 -9.13
C THR A 120 -11.48 4.24 -7.69
N TRP A 121 -10.54 3.35 -7.37
CA TRP A 121 -10.48 2.71 -6.05
C TRP A 121 -9.92 3.61 -4.95
N VAL A 122 -9.05 4.57 -5.27
CA VAL A 122 -8.39 5.40 -4.25
C VAL A 122 -9.36 6.17 -3.35
N GLY A 123 -10.56 6.49 -3.85
CA GLY A 123 -11.63 7.14 -3.09
C GLY A 123 -12.26 6.28 -1.99
N GLU A 124 -11.98 4.97 -1.97
CA GLU A 124 -12.40 4.07 -0.89
C GLU A 124 -11.60 4.27 0.40
N TYR A 125 -10.39 4.84 0.32
CA TYR A 125 -9.54 5.05 1.49
C TYR A 125 -9.87 6.36 2.21
N ASP A 126 -10.09 6.27 3.53
CA ASP A 126 -10.36 7.45 4.36
C ASP A 126 -9.09 8.19 4.76
N LEU A 127 -8.00 7.45 4.92
CA LEU A 127 -6.70 7.97 5.30
C LEU A 127 -5.61 7.17 4.60
N ILE A 128 -4.64 7.87 4.02
CA ILE A 128 -3.55 7.26 3.25
C ILE A 128 -2.23 7.73 3.83
N PHE A 129 -1.35 6.79 4.14
CA PHE A 129 0.05 7.03 4.48
C PHE A 129 0.96 6.48 3.39
N VAL A 130 1.97 7.25 3.01
CA VAL A 130 3.00 6.81 2.06
C VAL A 130 4.35 6.87 2.76
N THR A 131 5.00 5.73 2.94
CA THR A 131 6.30 5.73 3.62
C THR A 131 7.36 6.39 2.76
N VAL A 132 8.15 7.26 3.39
CA VAL A 132 9.31 7.87 2.76
C VAL A 132 10.51 6.94 2.93
N LEU A 133 11.18 6.61 1.82
CA LEU A 133 12.39 5.80 1.87
C LEU A 133 13.48 6.56 2.64
N ASP A 134 13.96 5.95 3.71
CA ASP A 134 15.17 6.38 4.40
C ASP A 134 16.38 5.71 3.76
N GLU A 135 17.15 6.50 3.01
CA GLU A 135 18.32 6.02 2.28
C GLU A 135 19.51 5.67 3.20
N GLN A 136 19.43 6.04 4.48
CA GLN A 136 20.45 5.72 5.48
C GLN A 136 20.26 4.33 6.10
N VAL A 137 19.11 3.69 5.90
CA VAL A 137 18.81 2.35 6.44
C VAL A 137 19.26 1.27 5.44
N PRO A 138 20.27 0.43 5.78
CA PRO A 138 20.76 -0.63 4.90
C PRO A 138 19.66 -1.64 4.54
N ILE A 139 19.82 -2.30 3.39
CA ILE A 139 19.00 -3.47 3.06
C ILE A 139 19.37 -4.59 4.04
N GLY A 140 18.38 -5.16 4.73
CA GLY A 140 18.60 -6.28 5.64
C GLY A 140 19.23 -7.49 4.93
N PRO A 141 20.03 -8.31 5.64
CA PRO A 141 20.75 -9.43 5.05
C PRO A 141 19.82 -10.43 4.34
N GLY A 142 20.26 -10.96 3.20
CA GLY A 142 19.54 -12.00 2.44
C GLY A 142 18.52 -11.50 1.41
N ARG A 143 18.46 -10.19 1.13
CA ARG A 143 17.62 -9.64 0.05
C ARG A 143 18.45 -9.36 -1.20
N PRO A 144 17.94 -9.70 -2.40
CA PRO A 144 18.68 -9.50 -3.64
C PRO A 144 19.09 -8.04 -3.80
N ASP A 145 20.32 -7.87 -4.27
CA ASP A 145 21.05 -6.62 -4.41
C ASP A 145 20.48 -5.78 -5.55
N ASN A 146 19.31 -5.19 -5.32
CA ASN A 146 18.72 -4.25 -6.27
C ASN A 146 18.26 -2.98 -5.56
N GLU A 147 19.19 -2.38 -4.81
CA GLU A 147 19.00 -1.07 -4.18
C GLU A 147 18.54 -0.03 -5.20
N ALA A 148 19.07 -0.10 -6.43
CA ALA A 148 18.64 0.74 -7.55
C ALA A 148 17.14 0.57 -7.85
N PHE A 149 16.64 -0.67 -7.97
CA PHE A 149 15.21 -0.93 -8.15
C PHE A 149 14.40 -0.53 -6.93
N ARG A 150 14.88 -0.76 -5.71
CA ARG A 150 14.18 -0.33 -4.48
C ARG A 150 13.97 1.19 -4.47
N ARG A 151 15.01 1.97 -4.78
CA ARG A 151 14.94 3.44 -4.90
C ARG A 151 14.01 3.86 -6.02
N LEU A 152 14.06 3.17 -7.17
CA LEU A 152 13.16 3.44 -8.29
C LEU A 152 11.71 3.15 -7.94
N ALA A 153 11.42 2.01 -7.30
CA ALA A 153 10.09 1.66 -6.82
C ALA A 153 9.58 2.67 -5.78
N ALA A 154 10.45 3.17 -4.91
CA ALA A 154 10.06 4.18 -3.91
C ALA A 154 9.61 5.47 -4.58
N ARG A 155 10.36 5.93 -5.58
CA ARG A 155 9.97 7.09 -6.39
C ARG A 155 8.68 6.83 -7.16
N CYS A 156 8.56 5.71 -7.87
CA CYS A 156 7.36 5.43 -8.65
C CYS A 156 6.10 5.25 -7.80
N VAL A 157 6.20 4.67 -6.61
CA VAL A 157 5.07 4.62 -5.66
C VAL A 157 4.72 6.03 -5.19
N ALA A 158 5.71 6.84 -4.80
CA ALA A 158 5.46 8.23 -4.43
C ALA A 158 4.79 9.03 -5.57
N ASP A 159 5.30 8.92 -6.80
CA ASP A 159 4.72 9.55 -8.00
C ASP A 159 3.23 9.18 -8.17
N VAL A 160 2.90 7.89 -8.04
CA VAL A 160 1.50 7.41 -8.17
C VAL A 160 0.60 8.01 -7.10
N PHE A 161 1.05 8.08 -5.85
CA PHE A 161 0.24 8.64 -4.77
C PHE A 161 0.16 10.17 -4.84
N GLU A 162 1.19 10.87 -5.32
CA GLU A 162 1.12 12.30 -5.59
C GLU A 162 0.09 12.61 -6.69
N GLU A 163 0.02 11.78 -7.73
CA GLU A 163 -0.97 11.91 -8.81
C GLU A 163 -2.40 11.58 -8.37
N MET A 164 -2.60 10.51 -7.59
CA MET A 164 -3.92 9.93 -7.33
C MET A 164 -4.51 10.29 -5.96
N ALA A 165 -3.65 10.59 -4.98
CA ALA A 165 -4.02 10.87 -3.60
C ALA A 165 -3.15 12.00 -3.03
N PRO A 166 -3.27 13.24 -3.55
CA PRO A 166 -2.42 14.36 -3.12
C PRO A 166 -2.58 14.73 -1.63
N SER A 167 -3.62 14.24 -0.96
CA SER A 167 -3.83 14.36 0.49
C SER A 167 -3.13 13.29 1.32
N ALA A 168 -2.40 12.35 0.70
CA ALA A 168 -1.69 11.29 1.40
C ALA A 168 -0.61 11.87 2.33
N ILE A 169 -0.51 11.30 3.53
CA ILE A 169 0.38 11.76 4.57
C ILE A 169 1.72 11.03 4.44
N PRO A 170 2.86 11.73 4.31
CA PRO A 170 4.16 11.07 4.34
C PRO A 170 4.41 10.44 5.71
N LEU A 171 4.91 9.21 5.73
CA LEU A 171 5.28 8.48 6.95
C LEU A 171 6.80 8.28 6.98
N ARG A 172 7.52 9.01 7.83
CA ARG A 172 8.98 8.91 7.97
C ARG A 172 9.35 8.03 9.17
N ASN A 173 10.60 7.55 9.18
CA ASN A 173 11.16 6.87 10.34
C ASN A 173 11.10 7.77 11.57
N GLY A 174 10.65 7.22 12.70
CA GLY A 174 10.49 7.95 13.96
C GLY A 174 9.12 8.64 14.14
N GLU A 175 8.29 8.72 13.10
CA GLU A 175 6.98 9.40 13.16
C GLU A 175 5.80 8.45 13.49
N VAL A 176 6.08 7.16 13.72
CA VAL A 176 5.06 6.11 13.95
C VAL A 176 4.06 6.51 15.03
N GLY A 177 4.51 7.02 16.18
CA GLY A 177 3.61 7.42 17.27
C GLY A 177 2.66 8.56 16.87
N ALA A 178 3.17 9.56 16.17
CA ALA A 178 2.36 10.69 15.68
C ALA A 178 1.37 10.25 14.58
N ALA A 179 1.78 9.33 13.71
CA ALA A 179 0.91 8.74 12.68
C ALA A 179 -0.21 7.90 13.31
N VAL A 180 0.08 7.08 14.33
CA VAL A 180 -0.94 6.34 15.07
C VAL A 180 -1.92 7.29 15.75
N ALA A 181 -1.43 8.34 16.43
CA ALA A 181 -2.30 9.34 17.05
C ALA A 181 -3.23 10.03 16.02
N THR A 182 -2.70 10.35 14.84
CA THR A 182 -3.48 10.90 13.71
C THR A 182 -4.58 9.94 13.26
N CYS A 183 -4.27 8.64 13.12
CA CYS A 183 -5.25 7.61 12.78
C CYS A 183 -6.35 7.51 13.82
N MET A 184 -5.99 7.40 15.10
CA MET A 184 -6.94 7.26 16.20
C MET A 184 -7.88 8.47 16.28
N ALA A 185 -7.36 9.69 16.07
CA ALA A 185 -8.18 10.89 16.01
C ALA A 185 -9.15 10.88 14.82
N ALA A 186 -8.71 10.43 13.65
CA ALA A 186 -9.56 10.33 12.46
C ALA A 186 -10.68 9.29 12.64
N VAL A 187 -10.35 8.11 13.15
CA VAL A 187 -11.31 7.03 13.43
C VAL A 187 -12.37 7.47 14.43
N ARG A 188 -11.99 8.15 15.53
CA ARG A 188 -12.95 8.68 16.51
C ARG A 188 -13.93 9.69 15.88
N ARG A 189 -13.44 10.56 15.00
CA ARG A 189 -14.30 11.52 14.27
C ARG A 189 -15.26 10.82 13.32
N HIS A 190 -14.84 9.72 12.69
CA HIS A 190 -15.72 8.90 11.83
C HIS A 190 -16.82 8.21 12.63
N ALA A 191 -16.48 7.61 13.77
CA ALA A 191 -17.45 6.92 14.65
C ALA A 191 -18.48 7.86 15.29
N SER A 192 -18.20 9.17 15.34
CA SER A 192 -19.13 10.20 15.86
C SER A 192 -20.11 10.78 14.84
N ARG A 193 -20.04 10.36 13.56
CA ARG A 193 -20.93 10.81 12.47
C ARG A 193 -22.07 9.83 12.26
#